data_AF-A0A7W8LE43-F1
#
_entry.id   AF-A0A7W8LE43-F1
#
_cell.length_a   1.000
_cell.length_b   1.000
_cell.length_c   1.000
_cell.angle_alpha   90.00
_cell.angle_beta   90.00
_cell.angle_gamma   90.00
#
_symmetry.space_group_name_H-M   'P 1'
#
loop_
_entity.id
_entity.type
_entity.pdbx_description
1 polymer ?
#
loop_
_entity_poly.entity_id
_entity_poly.type
_entity_poly.pdbx_seq_one_letter_code
_entity_poly.pdbx_strand_id
1 'polypeptide(L)' 'MTTMKAAVIHGPGGPEVLRIEQRPIPTPQQGEVLIRVKAFGLI' A
#
# COMPACT_ATOMS: atom_id res chain seq x y z
N MET A 1 -1.40 -14.26 -7.51
CA MET A 1 -2.15 -13.26 -6.71
C MET A 1 -2.06 -11.95 -7.47
N THR A 2 -3.18 -11.36 -7.89
CA THR A 2 -3.22 -10.11 -8.68
C THR A 2 -3.33 -8.85 -7.81
N THR A 3 -3.57 -9.04 -6.51
CA THR A 3 -3.79 -7.96 -5.54
C THR A 3 -2.91 -8.13 -4.29
N MET A 4 -2.67 -7.02 -3.60
CA MET A 4 -1.97 -6.91 -2.32
C MET A 4 -2.84 -6.16 -1.30
N LYS A 5 -2.59 -6.38 -0.01
CA LYS A 5 -3.18 -5.57 1.06
C LYS A 5 -2.45 -4.24 1.18
N ALA A 6 -3.19 -3.14 1.33
CA ALA A 6 -2.65 -1.82 1.57
C ALA A 6 -3.50 -1.08 2.62
N ALA A 7 -2.86 -0.22 3.42
CA ALA A 7 -3.55 0.79 4.22
C ALA A 7 -3.77 2.03 3.35
N VAL A 8 -5.03 2.42 3.14
CA VAL A 8 -5.41 3.52 2.23
C VAL A 8 -6.13 4.60 3.02
N ILE A 9 -5.77 5.86 2.76
CA ILE A 9 -6.40 7.05 3.33
C ILE A 9 -7.61 7.43 2.47
N HIS A 10 -8.80 7.51 3.08
CA HIS A 10 -10.06 7.82 2.38
C HIS A 10 -10.54 9.27 2.54
N GLY A 11 -9.76 10.12 3.22
CA GLY A 11 -10.06 11.53 3.38
C GLY A 11 -9.13 12.19 4.41
N PRO A 12 -9.22 13.51 4.60
CA PRO A 12 -8.54 14.19 5.69
C PRO A 12 -9.06 13.68 7.06
N GLY A 13 -8.17 13.52 8.03
CA GLY A 13 -8.53 13.06 9.38
C GLY A 13 -7.37 12.39 10.11
N GLY A 14 -7.65 11.80 11.27
CA GLY A 14 -6.72 10.98 12.01
C GLY A 14 -6.67 9.53 11.50
N PRO A 15 -6.02 8.61 12.25
CA PRO A 15 -5.87 7.21 11.84
C PRO A 15 -7.18 6.47 11.53
N GLU A 16 -8.32 6.95 12.04
CA GLU A 16 -9.66 6.41 11.78
C GLU A 16 -10.06 6.45 10.30
N VAL A 17 -9.42 7.29 9.48
CA VAL A 17 -9.68 7.34 8.03
C VAL A 17 -8.88 6.30 7.23
N LEU A 18 -7.96 5.57 7.87
CA LEU A 18 -7.21 4.49 7.25
C LEU A 18 -8.04 3.22 7.15
N ARG A 19 -8.03 2.59 5.97
CA ARG A 19 -8.69 1.30 5.74
C ARG A 19 -7.72 0.30 5.13
N ILE A 20 -7.75 -0.94 5.62
CA ILE A 20 -7.03 -2.05 5.00
C ILE A 20 -7.88 -2.60 3.86
N GLU A 21 -7.38 -2.50 2.64
CA GLU A 21 -8.09 -2.96 1.43
C GLU A 21 -7.16 -3.71 0.46
N GLN A 22 -7.77 -4.41 -0.50
CA GLN A 22 -7.05 -5.09 -1.58
C GLN A 22 -6.84 -4.12 -2.75
N ARG A 23 -5.58 -3.97 -3.18
CA ARG A 23 -5.17 -3.14 -4.32
C ARG A 23 -4.47 -4.00 -5.37
N PRO A 24 -4.56 -3.68 -6.67
CA PRO A 24 -3.75 -4.34 -7.68
C PRO A 24 -2.25 -4.25 -7.35
N ILE A 25 -1.51 -5.33 -7.61
CA ILE A 25 -0.05 -5.28 -7.53
C ILE A 25 0.46 -4.45 -8.72
N PRO A 26 1.27 -3.40 -8.50
CA PRO A 26 1.80 -2.60 -9.59
C PRO A 26 2.83 -3.38 -10.41
N THR A 27 2.90 -3.10 -11.71
CA THR A 27 3.94 -3.63 -12.61
C THR A 27 5.09 -2.62 -12.65
N PRO A 28 6.33 -2.98 -12.24
CA PRO A 28 7.46 -2.06 -12.28
C PRO A 28 7.83 -1.70 -13.72
N GLN A 29 8.23 -0.45 -13.94
CA GLN A 29 8.75 0.06 -15.22
C GLN A 29 10.27 -0.14 -15.33
N GLN A 30 10.85 0.28 -16.46
CA GLN A 30 12.29 0.23 -16.65
C GLN A 30 13.02 1.07 -15.59
N GLY A 31 13.94 0.45 -14.85
CA GLY A 31 14.68 1.08 -13.76
C GLY A 31 14.02 0.96 -12.38
N GLU A 32 12.83 0.37 -12.29
CA GLU A 32 12.13 0.13 -11.02
C GLU A 32 12.25 -1.34 -10.57
N VAL A 33 12.01 -1.58 -9.28
CA VAL A 33 11.91 -2.91 -8.69
C VAL A 33 10.65 -3.05 -7.86
N LEU A 34 10.05 -4.24 -7.84
CA LEU A 34 8.88 -4.56 -7.01
C LEU A 34 9.32 -5.18 -5.69
N ILE A 35 9.01 -4.51 -4.57
CA ILE A 35 9.41 -4.96 -3.23
C ILE A 35 8.23 -5.60 -2.51
N ARG A 36 8.44 -6.81 -1.97
CA ARG A 36 7.51 -7.41 -1.00
C ARG A 36 7.79 -6.87 0.39
N VAL A 37 7.06 -5.84 0.78
CA VAL A 37 7.18 -5.18 2.10
C VAL A 37 6.96 -6.20 3.24
N LYS A 38 7.87 -6.19 4.22
CA LYS A 38 7.81 -7.02 5.44
C LYS A 38 7.40 -6.23 6.69
N ALA A 39 7.82 -4.97 6.76
CA ALA A 39 7.51 -4.02 7.84
C ALA A 39 7.59 -2.59 7.29
N PHE A 40 7.02 -1.63 8.03
CA PHE A 40 7.09 -0.19 7.75
C PHE A 40 7.28 0.58 9.07
N GLY A 41 7.88 1.76 8.99
CA GLY A 41 8.07 2.64 10.14
C GLY A 41 6.85 3.52 10.39
N LEU A 42 6.64 3.90 11.65
CA LEU A 42 5.67 4.90 12.09
C LEU A 42 6.40 5.95 12.93
N ILE A 43 5.91 7.19 12.92
CA ILE A 43 6.37 8.30 13.76
C ILE A 43 5.21 8.83 14.60
#